data_AF-A0A0V1Q256-F1
#
_entry.id   AF-A0A0V1Q256-F1
#
_cell.length_a   1.000
_cell.length_b   1.000
_cell.length_c   1.000
_cell.angle_alpha   90.00
_cell.angle_beta   90.00
_cell.angle_gamma   90.00
#
_symmetry.space_group_name_H-M   'P 1'
#
loop_
_entity.id
_entity.type
_entity.pdbx_description
1 polymer ?
#
loop_
_entity_poly.entity_id
_entity_poly.type
_entity_poly.pdbx_seq_one_letter_code
_entity_poly.pdbx_strand_id
1 'polypeptide(L)'
;MSSSASSSTVFLWFQNITSSNLLLGWCSISLNHIFLTKAMKVQGYKREQLPYTFKYAPQAAWISLFFSGLILLTSGFSNFLYGNFEISSFFSSYFVIPLFAVLYVFWKFFKGTKLIMPEDVDLTSLFADYEENPEPPLEPLKGLQWLTLLWS
;
A
#
# COMPACT_ATOMS: atom_id res chain seq x y z
N MET A 1 -16.58 -36.34 -15.52
CA MET A 1 -15.52 -35.35 -15.75
C MET A 1 -15.77 -34.18 -14.80
N SER A 2 -14.85 -33.94 -13.87
CA SER A 2 -15.05 -33.07 -12.71
C SER A 2 -14.97 -31.59 -13.09
N SER A 3 -16.14 -30.94 -13.18
CA SER A 3 -16.25 -29.48 -13.34
C SER A 3 -15.58 -28.68 -12.21
N SER A 4 -15.23 -29.35 -11.10
CA SER A 4 -14.55 -28.77 -9.94
C SER A 4 -13.05 -28.54 -10.13
N ALA A 5 -12.35 -29.32 -10.98
CA ALA A 5 -10.90 -29.16 -11.16
C ALA A 5 -10.53 -27.85 -11.88
N SER A 6 -11.19 -27.57 -13.01
CA SER A 6 -10.97 -26.34 -13.77
C SER A 6 -11.45 -25.09 -13.04
N SER A 7 -12.56 -25.17 -12.30
CA SER A 7 -13.08 -24.04 -11.52
C SER A 7 -12.14 -23.66 -10.36
N SER A 8 -11.50 -24.64 -9.72
CA SER A 8 -10.53 -24.39 -8.66
C SER A 8 -9.28 -23.67 -9.17
N THR A 9 -8.79 -24.04 -10.36
CA THR A 9 -7.65 -23.38 -10.99
C THR A 9 -7.91 -21.90 -11.27
N VAL A 10 -9.05 -21.56 -11.87
CA VAL A 10 -9.42 -20.17 -12.18
C VAL A 10 -9.60 -19.34 -10.90
N PHE A 11 -10.21 -19.92 -9.86
CA PHE A 11 -10.33 -19.26 -8.56
C PHE A 11 -8.94 -18.94 -7.96
N LEU A 12 -8.00 -19.87 -8.03
CA LEU A 12 -6.62 -19.64 -7.56
C LEU A 12 -5.92 -18.54 -8.35
N TRP A 13 -6.16 -18.44 -9.67
CA TRP A 13 -5.62 -17.32 -10.46
C TRP A 13 -6.13 -15.97 -9.96
N PHE A 14 -7.45 -15.82 -9.77
CA PHE A 14 -8.04 -14.58 -9.25
C PHE A 14 -7.58 -14.25 -7.83
N GLN A 15 -7.43 -15.26 -6.98
CA GLN A 15 -6.89 -15.09 -5.64
C GLN A 15 -5.46 -14.54 -5.69
N ASN A 16 -4.57 -15.14 -6.49
CA ASN A 16 -3.19 -14.69 -6.63
C ASN A 16 -3.08 -13.26 -7.18
N ILE A 17 -3.89 -12.92 -8.18
CA ILE A 17 -3.96 -11.57 -8.76
C ILE A 17 -4.41 -10.56 -7.70
N THR A 18 -5.46 -10.88 -6.94
CA THR A 18 -6.00 -9.99 -5.90
C THR A 18 -5.01 -9.78 -4.75
N SER A 19 -4.37 -10.85 -4.27
CA SER A 19 -3.34 -10.76 -3.23
C SER A 19 -2.14 -9.94 -3.68
N SER A 20 -1.67 -10.12 -4.91
CA SER A 20 -0.56 -9.33 -5.47
C SER A 20 -0.91 -7.85 -5.63
N ASN A 21 -2.14 -7.54 -6.05
CA ASN A 21 -2.65 -6.18 -6.13
C ASN A 21 -2.71 -5.49 -4.75
N LEU A 22 -3.17 -6.22 -3.72
CA LEU A 22 -3.18 -5.70 -2.35
C LEU A 22 -1.77 -5.36 -1.85
N LEU A 23 -0.78 -6.23 -2.09
CA LEU A 23 0.62 -6.00 -1.72
C LEU A 23 1.22 -4.78 -2.43
N LEU A 24 0.90 -4.55 -3.71
CA LEU A 24 1.29 -3.33 -4.42
C LEU A 24 0.65 -2.08 -3.82
N GLY A 25 -0.60 -2.18 -3.36
CA GLY A 25 -1.27 -1.12 -2.60
C GLY A 25 -0.50 -0.76 -1.33
N TRP A 26 -0.09 -1.76 -0.53
CA TRP A 26 0.73 -1.55 0.66
C TRP A 26 2.08 -0.91 0.37
N CYS A 27 2.75 -1.34 -0.70
CA CYS A 27 3.98 -0.68 -1.16
C CYS A 27 3.73 0.80 -1.50
N SER A 28 2.64 1.09 -2.22
CA SER A 28 2.29 2.46 -2.63
C SER A 28 1.97 3.34 -1.43
N ILE A 29 1.19 2.86 -0.46
CA ILE A 29 0.88 3.58 0.78
C ILE A 29 2.16 3.86 1.57
N SER A 30 3.01 2.84 1.72
CA SER A 30 4.27 2.97 2.46
C SER A 30 5.21 3.98 1.81
N LEU A 31 5.31 3.99 0.48
CA LEU A 31 6.09 4.99 -0.27
C LEU A 31 5.55 6.41 -0.05
N ASN A 32 4.24 6.62 -0.20
CA ASN A 32 3.63 7.94 0.04
C ASN A 32 3.91 8.44 1.47
N HIS A 33 3.84 7.57 2.46
CA HIS A 33 4.15 7.92 3.85
C HIS A 33 5.62 8.32 4.06
N ILE A 34 6.56 7.66 3.37
CA ILE A 34 7.99 8.02 3.37
C ILE A 34 8.20 9.40 2.71
N PHE A 35 7.51 9.67 1.61
CA PHE A 35 7.57 10.99 0.94
C PHE A 35 6.97 12.10 1.80
N LEU A 36 5.80 11.87 2.42
CA LEU A 36 5.17 12.82 3.36
C LEU A 36 6.10 13.15 4.53
N THR A 37 6.70 12.12 5.12
CA THR A 37 7.72 12.24 6.15
C THR A 37 8.88 13.16 5.72
N LYS A 38 9.34 13.02 4.48
CA LYS A 38 10.43 13.81 3.93
C LYS A 38 9.98 15.26 3.67
N ALA A 39 8.78 15.47 3.13
CA ALA A 39 8.21 16.78 2.87
C ALA A 39 8.05 17.60 4.16
N MET A 40 7.46 17.02 5.20
CA MET A 40 7.33 17.67 6.52
C MET A 40 8.68 18.08 7.09
N LYS A 41 9.70 17.23 6.96
CA LYS A 41 11.05 17.51 7.47
C LYS A 41 11.71 18.68 6.72
N VAL A 42 11.50 18.79 5.41
CA VAL A 42 12.09 19.86 4.59
C VAL A 42 11.39 21.20 4.85
N GLN A 43 10.08 21.18 5.05
CA GLN A 43 9.28 22.39 5.32
C GLN A 43 9.29 22.82 6.80
N GLY A 44 9.95 22.06 7.69
CA GLY A 44 10.10 22.42 9.10
C GLY A 44 8.90 22.09 9.99
N TYR A 45 7.91 21.34 9.50
CA TYR A 45 6.76 20.88 10.29
C TYR A 45 7.17 19.75 11.25
N LYS A 46 6.70 19.84 12.50
CA LYS A 46 6.88 18.78 13.49
C LYS A 46 5.80 17.72 13.31
N ARG A 47 6.16 16.46 13.53
CA ARG A 47 5.22 15.32 13.50
C ARG A 47 4.12 15.37 14.55
N GLU A 48 4.34 16.13 15.62
CA GLU A 48 3.35 16.34 16.67
C GLU A 48 2.19 17.22 16.21
N GLN A 49 2.36 17.95 15.11
CA GLN A 49 1.30 18.78 14.51
C GLN A 49 0.31 17.94 13.69
N LEU A 50 0.65 16.69 13.37
CA LEU A 50 -0.29 15.78 12.72
C LEU A 50 -1.39 15.35 13.71
N PRO A 51 -2.66 15.31 13.29
CA PRO A 51 -3.78 14.90 14.15
C PRO A 51 -3.57 13.50 14.73
N TYR A 52 -3.06 12.59 13.90
CA TYR A 52 -2.68 11.24 14.28
C TYR A 52 -1.19 11.06 14.15
N THR A 53 -0.52 10.86 15.28
CA THR A 53 0.92 10.66 15.33
C THR A 53 1.26 9.37 16.06
N PHE A 54 2.12 8.56 15.43
CA PHE A 54 2.64 7.34 16.02
C PHE A 54 4.16 7.39 15.96
N LYS A 55 4.82 7.23 17.12
CA LYS A 55 6.28 7.41 17.27
C LYS A 55 7.07 6.53 16.31
N TYR A 56 6.62 5.30 16.06
CA TYR A 56 7.30 4.34 15.19
C TYR A 56 6.78 4.36 13.74
N ALA A 57 5.89 5.28 13.37
CA ALA A 57 5.32 5.37 12.02
C ALA A 57 6.37 5.39 10.88
N PRO A 58 7.46 6.19 10.96
CA PRO A 58 8.46 6.19 9.88
C PRO A 58 9.20 4.85 9.75
N GLN A 59 9.55 4.21 10.86
CA GLN A 59 10.24 2.92 10.83
C GLN A 59 9.30 1.82 10.35
N ALA A 60 8.04 1.85 10.80
CA ALA A 60 7.00 0.93 10.36
C ALA A 60 6.73 1.03 8.85
N ALA A 61 6.77 2.23 8.27
CA ALA A 61 6.60 2.41 6.82
C ALA A 61 7.73 1.76 6.01
N TRP A 62 8.98 1.88 6.45
CA TRP A 62 10.11 1.20 5.80
C TRP A 62 10.04 -0.32 5.93
N ILE A 63 9.66 -0.82 7.10
CA ILE A 63 9.47 -2.25 7.35
C ILE A 63 8.34 -2.79 6.47
N SER A 64 7.18 -2.11 6.45
CA SER A 64 6.04 -2.46 5.60
C SER A 64 6.42 -2.52 4.12
N LEU A 65 7.11 -1.48 3.62
CA LEU A 65 7.59 -1.47 2.24
C LEU A 65 8.50 -2.65 1.91
N PHE A 66 9.45 -2.96 2.80
CA PHE A 66 10.38 -4.07 2.63
C PHE A 66 9.66 -5.43 2.62
N PHE A 67 8.79 -5.69 3.61
CA PHE A 67 8.07 -6.96 3.70
C PHE A 67 7.02 -7.13 2.61
N SER A 68 6.25 -6.10 2.28
CA SER A 68 5.29 -6.17 1.18
C SER A 68 5.99 -6.40 -0.16
N GLY A 69 7.12 -5.74 -0.40
CA GLY A 69 7.95 -5.96 -1.59
C GLY A 69 8.54 -7.38 -1.62
N LEU A 70 9.08 -7.86 -0.50
CA LEU A 70 9.64 -9.21 -0.39
C LEU A 70 8.57 -10.27 -0.65
N ILE A 71 7.41 -10.18 0.01
CA ILE A 71 6.30 -11.12 -0.16
C ILE A 71 5.83 -11.12 -1.61
N LEU A 72 5.67 -9.93 -2.22
CA LEU A 72 5.28 -9.79 -3.62
C LEU A 72 6.26 -10.51 -4.57
N LEU A 73 7.57 -10.36 -4.35
CA LEU A 73 8.59 -11.06 -5.16
C LEU A 73 8.57 -12.57 -4.95
N THR A 74 8.39 -13.01 -3.70
CA THR A 74 8.34 -14.45 -3.34
C THR A 74 7.00 -15.12 -3.68
N SER A 75 5.95 -14.36 -4.01
CA SER A 75 4.60 -14.90 -4.23
C SER A 75 4.52 -15.92 -5.36
N GLY A 76 5.38 -15.84 -6.37
CA GLY A 76 5.47 -16.80 -7.47
C GLY A 76 6.67 -17.74 -7.38
N PHE A 77 7.35 -17.83 -6.23
CA PHE A 77 8.58 -18.61 -6.05
C PHE A 77 8.44 -20.08 -6.45
N SER A 78 7.25 -20.67 -6.24
CA SER A 78 6.95 -22.06 -6.62
C SER A 78 7.17 -22.35 -8.11
N ASN A 79 7.00 -21.35 -9.00
CA ASN A 79 7.27 -21.51 -10.45
C ASN A 79 8.77 -21.64 -10.78
N PHE A 80 9.65 -21.21 -9.87
CA PHE A 80 11.10 -21.29 -10.03
C PHE A 80 11.69 -22.58 -9.45
N LEU A 81 10.88 -23.46 -8.87
CA LEU A 81 11.30 -24.78 -8.42
C LEU A 81 11.41 -25.74 -9.61
N TYR A 82 12.47 -26.55 -9.63
CA TYR A 82 12.76 -27.49 -10.72
C TYR A 82 11.56 -28.41 -10.99
N GLY A 83 11.09 -28.44 -12.24
CA GLY A 83 9.98 -29.28 -12.69
C GLY A 83 8.55 -28.73 -12.46
N ASN A 84 8.39 -27.53 -11.90
CA ASN A 84 7.09 -26.92 -11.58
C ASN A 84 6.76 -25.65 -12.38
N PHE A 85 7.41 -25.43 -13.53
CA PHE A 85 7.18 -24.24 -14.35
C PHE A 85 5.84 -24.33 -15.09
N GLU A 86 4.86 -23.55 -14.63
CA GLU A 86 3.52 -23.50 -15.22
C GLU A 86 3.20 -22.06 -15.61
N ILE A 87 2.89 -21.85 -16.90
CA ILE A 87 2.74 -20.50 -17.47
C ILE A 87 1.59 -19.73 -16.82
N SER A 88 0.48 -20.41 -16.50
CA SER A 88 -0.71 -19.77 -15.92
C SER A 88 -0.46 -19.30 -14.50
N SER A 89 0.26 -20.08 -13.69
CA SER A 89 0.70 -19.74 -12.35
C SER A 89 1.70 -18.57 -12.37
N PHE A 90 2.68 -18.60 -13.27
CA PHE A 90 3.62 -17.49 -13.45
C PHE A 90 2.90 -16.18 -13.80
N PHE A 91 1.97 -16.24 -14.77
CA PHE A 91 1.20 -15.09 -15.17
C PHE A 91 0.32 -14.58 -14.02
N SER A 92 -0.41 -15.46 -13.33
CA SER A 92 -1.31 -15.06 -12.25
C SER A 92 -0.60 -14.41 -11.06
N SER A 93 0.63 -14.85 -10.74
CA SER A 93 1.41 -14.26 -9.64
C SER A 93 2.11 -12.95 -10.01
N TYR A 94 2.61 -12.81 -11.26
CA TYR A 94 3.46 -11.68 -11.63
C TYR A 94 2.80 -10.64 -12.54
N PHE A 95 1.66 -10.93 -13.18
CA PHE A 95 1.01 -10.05 -14.15
C PHE A 95 0.67 -8.66 -13.61
N VAL A 96 0.38 -8.54 -12.31
CA VAL A 96 -0.03 -7.28 -11.69
C VAL A 96 1.11 -6.26 -11.67
N ILE A 97 2.37 -6.71 -11.55
CA ILE A 97 3.54 -5.82 -11.50
C ILE A 97 3.73 -5.03 -12.82
N PRO A 98 3.86 -5.67 -14.00
CA PRO A 98 3.97 -4.95 -15.26
C PRO A 98 2.68 -4.21 -15.60
N LEU A 99 1.50 -4.75 -15.26
CA LEU A 99 0.22 -4.05 -15.46
C LEU A 99 0.23 -2.71 -14.70
N PHE A 100 0.61 -2.71 -13.43
CA PHE A 100 0.72 -1.51 -12.61
C PHE A 100 1.73 -0.53 -13.19
N ALA A 101 2.90 -1.01 -13.62
CA ALA A 101 3.91 -0.16 -14.25
C ALA A 101 3.39 0.50 -15.54
N VAL A 102 2.71 -0.26 -16.40
CA VAL A 102 2.13 0.25 -17.65
C VAL A 102 1.03 1.27 -17.35
N LEU A 103 0.10 0.97 -16.43
CA LEU A 103 -0.96 1.92 -16.05
C LEU A 103 -0.38 3.20 -15.44
N TYR A 104 0.62 3.08 -14.57
CA TYR A 104 1.29 4.22 -13.96
C TYR A 104 1.97 5.10 -15.02
N VAL A 105 2.74 4.48 -15.93
CA VAL A 105 3.43 5.18 -17.01
C VAL A 105 2.44 5.79 -18.00
N PHE A 106 1.40 5.05 -18.40
CA PHE A 106 0.32 5.53 -19.26
C PHE A 106 -0.36 6.76 -18.66
N TRP A 107 -0.75 6.69 -17.39
CA TRP A 107 -1.37 7.81 -16.69
C TRP A 107 -0.42 9.01 -16.59
N LYS A 108 0.85 8.75 -16.28
CA LYS A 108 1.88 9.78 -16.17
C LYS A 108 2.11 10.51 -17.49
N PHE A 109 2.18 9.81 -18.62
CA PHE A 109 2.32 10.42 -19.94
C PHE A 109 1.03 11.10 -20.41
N PHE A 110 -0.14 10.50 -20.19
CA PHE A 110 -1.41 11.06 -20.64
C PHE A 110 -1.82 12.32 -19.87
N LYS A 111 -1.63 12.32 -18.54
CA LYS A 111 -1.94 13.48 -17.68
C LYS A 111 -0.75 14.44 -17.48
N GLY A 112 0.45 14.08 -17.93
CA GLY A 112 1.65 14.88 -17.74
C GLY A 112 1.96 15.16 -16.27
N THR A 113 1.65 14.22 -15.37
CA THR A 113 1.82 14.44 -13.92
C THR A 113 3.31 14.55 -13.58
N LYS A 114 3.69 15.67 -12.97
CA LYS A 114 5.05 15.90 -12.47
C LYS A 114 5.19 15.27 -11.09
N LEU A 115 6.35 14.68 -10.83
CA LEU A 115 6.68 14.22 -9.48
C LEU A 115 6.94 15.48 -8.64
N ILE A 116 6.06 15.77 -7.69
CA ILE A 116 6.16 16.93 -6.82
C ILE A 116 7.38 16.73 -5.91
N MET A 117 8.31 17.69 -5.92
CA MET A 117 9.45 17.63 -5.02
C MET A 117 8.96 17.79 -3.58
N PRO A 118 9.61 17.18 -2.58
CA PRO A 118 9.20 17.30 -1.18
C PRO A 118 9.07 18.75 -0.68
N GLU A 119 9.77 19.69 -1.32
CA GLU A 119 9.74 21.13 -1.05
C GLU A 119 8.45 21.80 -1.50
N ASP A 120 7.89 21.35 -2.63
CA ASP A 120 6.73 21.95 -3.31
C ASP A 120 5.39 21.32 -2.90
N VAL A 121 5.40 20.40 -1.93
CA VAL A 121 4.17 19.75 -1.42
C VAL A 121 3.37 20.78 -0.64
N ASP A 122 2.12 21.02 -1.01
CA ASP A 122 1.26 21.97 -0.30
C ASP A 122 0.77 21.36 1.03
N LEU A 123 1.58 21.45 2.08
CA LEU A 123 1.20 21.05 3.44
C LEU A 123 0.48 22.18 4.17
N THR A 124 0.70 23.45 3.78
CA THR A 124 0.14 24.61 4.47
C THR A 124 -1.37 24.68 4.31
N SER A 125 -1.91 24.45 3.11
CA SER A 125 -3.36 24.37 2.92
C SER A 125 -3.98 23.22 3.72
N LEU A 126 -3.33 22.04 3.74
CA LEU A 126 -3.82 20.88 4.49
C LEU A 126 -3.91 21.13 6.00
N PHE A 127 -2.95 21.84 6.59
CA PHE A 127 -3.01 22.23 8.00
C PHE A 127 -4.08 23.30 8.26
N ALA A 128 -4.25 24.26 7.34
CA ALA A 128 -5.29 25.27 7.45
C ALA A 128 -6.70 24.66 7.38
N ASP A 129 -6.92 23.70 6.47
CA ASP A 129 -8.19 22.97 6.34
C ASP A 129 -8.54 22.21 7.62
N TYR A 130 -7.54 21.62 8.28
CA TYR A 130 -7.71 20.93 9.56
C TYR A 130 -8.04 21.88 10.71
N GLU A 131 -7.41 23.06 10.76
CA GLU A 131 -7.76 24.09 11.75
C GLU A 131 -9.19 24.61 11.57
N GLU A 132 -9.68 24.71 10.33
CA GLU A 132 -11.04 25.13 10.01
C GLU A 132 -12.09 24.04 10.31
N ASN A 133 -11.73 22.77 10.11
CA ASN A 133 -12.63 21.62 10.30
C ASN A 133 -12.02 20.60 11.29
N PRO A 134 -11.96 20.90 12.59
CA PRO A 134 -11.38 19.98 13.56
C PRO A 134 -12.23 18.71 13.67
N GLU A 135 -11.61 17.55 13.45
CA GLU A 135 -12.25 16.27 13.73
C GLU A 135 -12.57 16.15 15.22
N PRO A 136 -13.74 15.60 15.60
CA PRO A 136 -14.06 15.39 17.00
C PRO A 136 -12.99 14.48 17.65
N PRO A 137 -12.52 14.80 18.87
CA PRO A 137 -11.49 14.01 19.53
C PRO A 137 -12.00 12.57 19.73
N LEU A 138 -11.16 11.58 19.40
CA LEU A 138 -11.51 10.17 19.62
C LEU A 138 -11.84 9.94 21.09
N GLU A 139 -13.01 9.38 21.36
CA GLU A 139 -13.40 8.99 22.71
C GLU A 139 -12.44 7.92 23.24
N PRO A 140 -11.82 8.08 24.42
CA PRO A 140 -10.95 7.06 24.97
C PRO A 140 -11.78 5.82 25.29
N LEU A 141 -11.40 4.67 24.72
CA LEU A 141 -12.05 3.38 24.95
C LEU A 141 -12.07 3.07 26.46
N LYS A 142 -13.26 2.95 27.05
CA LYS A 142 -13.44 2.66 28.48
C LYS A 142 -13.96 1.24 28.71
N GLY A 143 -13.37 0.55 29.68
CA GLY A 143 -13.84 -0.75 30.14
C GLY A 143 -13.95 -1.76 29.00
N LEU A 144 -15.05 -2.50 28.90
CA LEU A 144 -15.29 -3.55 27.90
C LEU A 144 -15.27 -3.07 26.44
N GLN A 145 -15.28 -1.75 26.18
CA GLN A 145 -15.03 -1.22 24.84
C GLN A 145 -13.64 -1.56 24.33
N TRP A 146 -12.68 -1.94 25.18
CA TRP A 146 -11.39 -2.48 24.70
C TRP A 146 -11.59 -3.74 23.83
N LEU A 147 -12.68 -4.49 24.01
CA LEU A 147 -12.99 -5.65 23.18
C LEU A 147 -13.42 -5.27 21.76
N THR A 148 -13.86 -4.02 21.51
CA THR A 148 -14.17 -3.59 20.15
C THR A 148 -12.91 -3.47 19.30
N LEU A 149 -11.71 -3.32 19.90
CA LEU A 149 -10.44 -3.41 19.17
C LEU A 149 -10.18 -4.79 18.55
N LEU A 150 -10.83 -5.85 19.02
CA LEU A 150 -10.70 -7.18 18.42
C LEU A 150 -11.54 -7.34 17.13
N TRP A 151 -12.51 -6.44 16.93
CA TRP A 151 -13.48 -6.46 15.83
C TRP A 151 -13.50 -5.17 15.00
N SER A 152 -12.59 -4.24 15.26
CA SER A 152 -12.34 -3.01 14.51
C SER A 152 -11.10 -3.15 13.64
#